data_AF-A0A7J3VG93-F1
#
_entry.id   AF-A0A7J3VG93-F1
#
_cell.length_a   1.000
_cell.length_b   1.000
_cell.length_c   1.000
_cell.angle_alpha   90.00
_cell.angle_beta   90.00
_cell.angle_gamma   90.00
#
_symmetry.space_group_name_H-M   'P 1'
#
loop_
_entity.id
_entity.type
_entity.pdbx_description
1 polymer ?
#
loop_
_entity_poly.entity_id
_entity_poly.type
_entity_poly.pdbx_seq_one_letter_code
_entity_poly.pdbx_strand_id
1 'polypeptide(L)'
;MNPVEQVSEKRVVELTRTLVEIPSETGKEKKIGDWLITFFEKLGLSQVTRLPVEEAGDTVYAVLKGGDGPKLMLNFHIDTFDAFDGWETPPFKIVEKEGRLYGLGAHD
;
A
#
# COMPACT_ATOMS: atom_id res chain seq x y z
N MET A 1 -24.27 -11.25 5.11
CA MET A 1 -23.74 -10.27 4.14
C MET A 1 -22.55 -10.91 3.47
N ASN A 2 -22.47 -10.89 2.14
CA ASN A 2 -21.29 -11.43 1.45
C ASN A 2 -20.17 -10.37 1.53
N PRO A 3 -18.99 -10.67 2.10
CA PRO A 3 -17.89 -9.70 2.20
C PRO A 3 -17.49 -9.07 0.86
N VAL A 4 -17.67 -9.81 -0.24
CA VAL A 4 -17.36 -9.33 -1.60
C VAL A 4 -18.23 -8.14 -2.00
N GLU A 5 -19.48 -8.08 -1.52
CA GLU A 5 -20.39 -6.95 -1.79
C GLU A 5 -19.95 -5.65 -1.12
N GLN A 6 -19.01 -5.71 -0.16
CA GLN A 6 -18.42 -4.54 0.48
C GLN A 6 -17.19 -4.00 -0.28
N VAL A 7 -16.70 -4.72 -1.28
CA VAL A 7 -15.54 -4.31 -2.06
C VAL A 7 -16.00 -3.43 -3.21
N SER A 8 -15.49 -2.20 -3.26
CA SER A 8 -15.71 -1.29 -4.39
C SER A 8 -14.49 -1.32 -5.30
N GLU A 9 -14.67 -1.78 -6.54
CA GLU A 9 -13.64 -1.78 -7.58
C GLU A 9 -13.02 -0.38 -7.73
N LYS A 10 -13.86 0.65 -7.83
CA LYS A 10 -13.42 2.05 -7.88
C LYS A 10 -12.51 2.41 -6.70
N ARG A 11 -12.87 2.03 -5.48
CA ARG A 11 -12.04 2.32 -4.29
C ARG A 11 -10.69 1.59 -4.34
N VAL A 12 -10.68 0.35 -4.83
CA VAL A 12 -9.44 -0.43 -4.99
C VAL A 12 -8.54 0.24 -6.04
N VAL A 13 -9.08 0.59 -7.21
CA VAL A 13 -8.33 1.27 -8.28
C VAL A 13 -7.75 2.60 -7.81
N GLU A 14 -8.53 3.44 -7.12
CA GLU A 14 -8.04 4.72 -6.60
C GLU A 14 -6.99 4.55 -5.49
N LEU A 15 -7.12 3.52 -4.65
CA LEU A 15 -6.13 3.21 -3.62
C LEU A 15 -4.82 2.74 -4.26
N THR A 16 -4.87 1.81 -5.22
CA THR A 16 -3.70 1.34 -5.98
C THR A 16 -3.03 2.51 -6.70
N ARG A 17 -3.81 3.38 -7.35
CA ARG A 17 -3.28 4.62 -7.97
C ARG A 17 -2.55 5.49 -6.97
N THR A 18 -3.15 5.74 -5.81
CA THR A 18 -2.52 6.58 -4.79
C THR A 18 -1.20 6.00 -4.30
N LEU A 19 -1.14 4.69 -4.07
CA LEU A 19 0.07 4.04 -3.56
C LEU A 19 1.19 4.01 -4.61
N VAL A 20 0.89 3.61 -5.85
CA VAL A 20 1.89 3.54 -6.94
C VAL A 20 2.44 4.90 -7.33
N GLU A 21 1.63 5.96 -7.20
CA GLU A 21 2.08 7.33 -7.46
C GLU A 21 2.94 7.93 -6.32
N ILE A 22 3.19 7.18 -5.25
CA ILE A 22 4.16 7.50 -4.20
C ILE A 22 5.37 6.55 -4.35
N PRO A 23 6.47 7.00 -4.99
CA PRO A 23 7.67 6.18 -5.14
C PRO A 23 8.19 5.65 -3.81
N SER A 24 8.47 4.36 -3.78
CA SER A 24 8.87 3.60 -2.59
C SER A 24 9.94 2.57 -2.92
N GLU A 25 10.90 2.90 -3.79
CA GLU A 25 12.00 1.97 -4.04
C GLU A 25 12.72 1.63 -2.72
N THR A 26 13.26 0.41 -2.58
CA THR A 26 13.87 -0.05 -1.32
C THR A 26 14.81 1.01 -0.71
N GLY A 27 14.57 1.38 0.55
CA GLY A 27 15.25 2.47 1.28
C GLY A 27 14.65 3.87 1.13
N LYS A 28 13.59 4.06 0.32
CA LYS A 28 12.89 5.34 0.07
C LYS A 28 11.43 5.33 0.53
N GLU A 29 11.02 4.37 1.34
CA GLU A 29 9.63 4.08 1.72
C GLU A 29 9.04 5.11 2.69
N LYS A 30 9.84 6.06 3.20
CA LYS A 30 9.40 7.03 4.20
C LYS A 30 8.10 7.74 3.80
N LYS A 31 7.98 8.18 2.55
CA LYS A 31 6.79 8.93 2.09
C LYS A 31 5.53 8.07 2.04
N ILE A 32 5.62 6.84 1.53
CA ILE A 32 4.48 5.93 1.52
C ILE A 32 4.11 5.49 2.95
N GLY A 33 5.11 5.30 3.82
CA GLY A 33 4.89 5.05 5.25
C GLY A 33 4.21 6.22 5.97
N ASP A 34 4.61 7.46 5.70
CA ASP A 34 3.95 8.68 6.20
C ASP A 34 2.46 8.68 5.78
N TRP A 35 2.19 8.36 4.51
CA TRP A 35 0.83 8.30 3.96
C TRP A 35 -0.01 7.18 4.61
N LEU A 36 0.55 5.98 4.76
CA LEU A 36 -0.14 4.82 5.36
C LEU A 36 -0.55 5.07 6.81
N ILE A 37 0.28 5.75 7.60
CA ILE A 37 -0.08 6.13 8.98
C ILE A 37 -1.33 7.01 8.98
N THR A 38 -1.33 8.09 8.18
CA THR A 38 -2.50 8.97 8.06
C THR A 38 -3.72 8.20 7.54
N PHE A 39 -3.53 7.27 6.61
CA PHE A 39 -4.61 6.46 6.07
C PHE A 39 -5.22 5.52 7.13
N PHE A 40 -4.38 4.82 7.91
CA PHE A 40 -4.83 3.96 9.00
C PHE A 40 -5.53 4.72 10.13
N GLU A 41 -5.05 5.92 10.48
CA GLU A 41 -5.72 6.80 11.43
C GLU A 41 -7.11 7.21 10.94
N LYS A 42 -7.25 7.59 9.67
CA LYS A 42 -8.55 7.93 9.06
C LYS A 42 -9.52 6.75 9.00
N LEU A 43 -8.99 5.53 8.86
CA LEU A 43 -9.78 4.31 8.93
C LEU A 43 -10.17 3.92 10.37
N GLY A 44 -9.67 4.63 11.38
CA GLY A 44 -9.98 4.36 12.79
C GLY A 44 -9.22 3.17 13.38
N LEU A 45 -8.09 2.79 12.79
CA LEU A 45 -7.22 1.77 13.37
C LEU A 45 -6.52 2.32 14.63
N SER A 46 -6.16 1.42 15.52
CA SER A 46 -5.47 1.73 16.77
C SER A 46 -3.99 1.31 16.71
N GLN A 47 -3.18 1.80 17.65
CA GLN A 47 -1.75 1.46 17.75
C GLN A 47 -0.99 1.72 16.44
N VAL A 48 -1.39 2.75 15.69
CA VAL A 48 -0.69 3.15 14.47
C VAL A 48 0.70 3.63 14.86
N THR A 49 1.73 2.93 14.42
CA THR A 49 3.13 3.19 14.78
C THR A 49 4.09 2.72 13.70
N ARG A 50 5.37 3.03 13.90
CA ARG A 50 6.50 2.57 13.10
C ARG A 50 7.36 1.62 13.90
N LEU A 51 7.82 0.58 13.24
CA LEU A 51 8.86 -0.32 13.74
C LEU A 51 10.11 -0.07 12.89
N PRO A 52 11.19 0.47 13.48
CA PRO A 52 12.44 0.70 12.75
C PRO A 52 13.01 -0.58 12.17
N VAL A 53 13.50 -0.51 10.93
CA VAL A 53 14.18 -1.61 10.23
C VAL A 53 15.59 -1.13 9.88
N GLU A 54 16.60 -1.97 10.12
CA GLU A 54 17.98 -1.67 9.73
C GLU A 54 18.10 -1.76 8.20
N GLU A 55 18.75 -0.77 7.58
CA GLU A 55 19.00 -0.71 6.13
C GLU A 55 17.75 -0.64 5.21
N ALA A 56 16.55 -0.42 5.76
CA ALA A 56 15.31 -0.25 5.01
C ALA A 56 14.38 0.81 5.64
N GLY A 57 13.26 1.10 4.97
CA GLY A 57 12.20 1.93 5.55
C GLY A 57 11.49 1.27 6.72
N ASP A 58 10.95 2.09 7.62
CA ASP A 58 10.19 1.60 8.78
C ASP A 58 8.98 0.75 8.35
N THR A 59 8.74 -0.35 9.08
CA THR A 59 7.47 -1.07 8.97
C THR A 59 6.35 -0.28 9.63
N VAL A 60 5.26 -0.04 8.91
CA VAL A 60 4.04 0.55 9.48
C VAL A 60 3.17 -0.54 10.09
N TYR A 61 2.83 -0.38 11.37
CA TYR A 61 1.99 -1.31 12.12
C TYR A 61 0.73 -0.60 12.60
N ALA A 62 -0.41 -1.28 12.49
CA ALA A 62 -1.69 -0.80 13.00
C ALA A 62 -2.60 -1.99 13.37
N VAL A 63 -3.56 -1.74 14.26
CA VAL A 63 -4.46 -2.76 14.80
C VAL A 63 -5.91 -2.36 14.58
N LEU A 64 -6.64 -3.16 13.81
CA LEU A 64 -8.09 -3.20 13.85
C LEU A 64 -8.54 -4.03 15.06
N LYS A 65 -9.24 -3.42 16.02
CA LYS A 65 -9.73 -4.13 17.21
C LYS A 65 -10.81 -5.13 16.80
N GLY A 66 -10.55 -6.41 17.07
CA GLY A 66 -11.53 -7.50 16.95
C GLY A 66 -12.19 -7.84 18.28
N GLY A 67 -12.97 -8.93 18.29
CA GLY A 67 -13.51 -9.55 19.51
C GLY A 67 -12.56 -10.58 20.13
N ASP A 68 -13.07 -11.41 21.05
CA ASP A 68 -12.28 -12.38 21.85
C ASP A 68 -11.79 -13.63 21.07
N GLY A 69 -11.76 -13.56 19.74
CA GLY A 69 -11.38 -14.66 18.87
C GLY A 69 -9.87 -14.74 18.59
N PRO A 70 -9.46 -15.65 17.68
CA PRO A 70 -8.10 -15.73 17.19
C PRO A 70 -7.62 -14.41 16.57
N LYS A 71 -6.33 -14.13 16.68
CA LYS A 71 -5.68 -12.97 16.06
C LYS A 71 -5.26 -13.31 14.63
N LEU A 72 -5.51 -12.39 13.69
CA LEU A 72 -5.03 -12.45 12.32
C LEU A 72 -4.01 -11.34 12.11
N MET A 73 -2.84 -11.67 11.54
CA MET A 73 -1.85 -10.71 11.06
C MET A 73 -1.89 -10.70 9.54
N LEU A 74 -2.15 -9.53 8.97
CA LEU A 74 -1.96 -9.28 7.55
C LEU A 74 -0.58 -8.63 7.38
N ASN A 75 0.28 -9.24 6.58
CA ASN A 75 1.65 -8.79 6.35
C ASN A 75 1.86 -8.61 4.85
N PHE A 76 2.41 -7.45 4.48
CA PHE A 76 2.65 -7.02 3.11
C PHE A 76 3.94 -6.19 3.09
N HIS A 77 4.59 -6.08 1.93
CA HIS A 77 5.64 -5.12 1.70
C HIS A 77 5.06 -3.88 0.99
N ILE A 78 5.81 -2.78 1.04
CA ILE A 78 5.44 -1.50 0.43
C ILE A 78 6.56 -0.95 -0.44
N ASP A 79 7.73 -1.58 -0.39
CA ASP A 79 8.86 -1.23 -1.23
C ASP A 79 8.70 -1.85 -2.62
N THR A 80 9.37 -1.22 -3.57
CA THR A 80 9.48 -1.70 -4.95
C THR A 80 10.94 -1.80 -5.35
N PHE A 81 11.22 -2.49 -6.45
CA PHE A 81 12.52 -2.41 -7.10
C PHE A 81 12.79 -0.98 -7.64
N ASP A 82 14.05 -0.69 -7.96
CA ASP A 82 14.36 0.52 -8.70
C ASP A 82 13.67 0.53 -10.07
N ALA A 83 13.12 1.69 -10.45
CA ALA A 83 12.65 1.90 -11.79
C ALA A 83 13.83 1.84 -12.78
N PHE A 84 13.66 1.09 -13.86
CA PHE A 84 14.68 0.86 -14.89
C PHE A 84 14.22 1.33 -16.27
N ASP A 85 15.15 1.44 -17.21
CA ASP A 85 14.82 1.79 -18.60
C ASP A 85 14.06 0.67 -19.30
N GLY A 86 13.06 1.01 -20.11
CA GLY A 86 12.27 0.05 -20.89
C GLY A 86 10.78 0.00 -20.57
N TRP A 87 10.31 0.84 -19.63
CA TRP A 87 8.88 1.04 -19.43
C TRP A 87 8.24 1.78 -20.62
N GLU A 88 7.10 1.29 -21.10
CA GLU A 88 6.27 2.00 -22.08
C GLU A 88 5.46 3.14 -21.46
N THR A 89 5.27 3.11 -20.14
CA THR A 89 4.52 4.10 -19.34
C THR A 89 5.38 4.61 -18.19
N PRO A 90 5.15 5.82 -17.65
CA PRO A 90 5.91 6.25 -16.48
C PRO A 90 5.66 5.30 -15.29
N PRO A 91 6.71 4.80 -14.60
CA PRO A 91 6.58 3.77 -13.58
C PRO A 91 5.75 4.22 -12.37
N PHE A 92 5.89 5.50 -11.97
CA PHE A 92 5.20 6.09 -10.82
C PHE A 92 3.99 6.93 -11.21
N LYS A 93 3.33 6.60 -12.33
CA LYS A 93 2.07 7.21 -12.74
C LYS A 93 1.16 6.14 -13.32
N ILE A 94 0.06 5.84 -12.64
CA ILE A 94 -0.84 4.78 -13.11
C ILE A 94 -1.42 5.15 -14.47
N VAL A 95 -1.20 4.27 -15.44
CA VAL A 95 -1.87 4.28 -16.72
C VAL A 95 -2.89 3.14 -16.73
N GLU A 96 -4.14 3.47 -17.02
CA GLU A 96 -5.18 2.47 -17.23
C GLU A 96 -5.32 2.22 -18.73
N LYS A 97 -5.12 0.96 -19.15
CA LYS A 97 -5.22 0.55 -20.55
C LYS A 97 -5.74 -0.88 -20.62
N GLU A 98 -6.73 -1.12 -21.49
CA GLU A 98 -7.27 -2.47 -21.76
C GLU A 98 -7.69 -3.23 -20.48
N GLY A 99 -8.28 -2.53 -19.51
CA GLY A 99 -8.73 -3.11 -18.24
C GLY A 99 -7.60 -3.48 -17.27
N ARG A 100 -6.40 -2.91 -17.45
CA ARG A 100 -5.24 -3.12 -16.58
C ARG A 100 -4.67 -1.80 -16.09
N LEU A 101 -4.11 -1.83 -14.87
CA LEU A 101 -3.33 -0.74 -14.30
C LEU A 101 -1.85 -1.02 -14.52
N TYR A 102 -1.14 -0.07 -15.13
CA TYR A 102 0.29 -0.13 -15.37
C TYR A 102 1.00 0.88 -14.47
N GLY A 103 1.93 0.38 -13.67
CA GLY A 103 2.84 1.14 -12.82
C GLY A 103 3.65 0.21 -11.92
N LEU A 104 4.80 0.68 -11.46
CA LEU A 104 5.72 -0.07 -10.61
C LEU A 104 5.08 -0.26 -9.22
N GLY A 105 4.97 -1.51 -8.78
CA GLY A 105 4.26 -1.86 -7.53
C GLY A 105 2.76 -2.08 -7.67
N ALA A 106 2.19 -2.01 -8.89
CA ALA A 106 0.75 -2.21 -9.08
C ALA A 106 0.29 -3.66 -8.84
N HIS A 107 1.21 -4.63 -8.96
CA HIS A 107 0.94 -6.06 -8.82
C HIS A 107 1.78 -6.72 -7.70
N ASP A 108 2.91 -6.11 -7.33
CA ASP A 108 3.87 -6.60 -6.34
C ASP A 108 4.02 -5.52 -5.26
#